data_AF-A0A818FGR4-F1
#
_entry.id   AF-A0A818FGR4-F1
#
_cell.length_a   1.000
_cell.length_b   1.000
_cell.length_c   1.000
_cell.angle_alpha   90.00
_cell.angle_beta   90.00
_cell.angle_gamma   90.00
#
_symmetry.space_group_name_H-M   'P 1'
#
loop_
_entity.id
_entity.type
_entity.pdbx_description
1 polymer ?
#
loop_
_entity_poly.entity_id
_entity_poly.type
_entity_poly.pdbx_seq_one_letter_code
_entity_poly.pdbx_strand_id
1 'polypeptide(L)'
;MMGYIQPHHPIIRVQLNQPIEYLDPRPEYIRVIIEWSTKSSIPIARIVSPDNQCSSRLLSARRCTGLVRLPSKTDVNPSFFNTNQDGLGQQVDCLLLSL
;
A
#
# COMPACT_ATOMS: atom_id res chain seq x y z
N MET A 1 8.87 -7.94 24.57
CA MET A 1 10.16 -8.36 23.96
C MET A 1 10.19 -9.88 23.97
N MET A 2 10.12 -10.55 22.81
CA MET A 2 10.04 -12.03 22.72
C MET A 2 11.31 -12.67 22.12
N GLY A 3 12.41 -11.93 21.99
CA GLY A 3 13.70 -12.49 21.55
C GLY A 3 13.81 -12.83 20.05
N TYR A 4 12.96 -12.27 19.19
CA TYR A 4 13.04 -12.46 17.74
C TYR A 4 14.30 -11.81 17.16
N ILE A 5 15.04 -12.56 16.33
CA ILE A 5 16.26 -12.10 15.64
C ILE A 5 15.92 -11.07 14.55
N GLN A 6 14.79 -11.25 13.88
CA GLN A 6 14.28 -10.35 12.84
C GLN A 6 12.85 -9.95 13.18
N PRO A 7 12.64 -8.92 14.02
CA PRO A 7 11.30 -8.51 14.46
C PRO A 7 10.54 -7.69 13.41
N HIS A 8 11.19 -7.38 12.29
CA HIS A 8 10.62 -6.52 11.24
C HIS A 8 9.58 -7.28 10.42
N HIS A 9 8.46 -6.63 10.12
CA HIS A 9 7.50 -7.17 9.18
C HIS A 9 8.11 -7.30 7.78
N PRO A 10 7.78 -8.35 7.03
CA PRO A 10 8.21 -8.48 5.64
C PRO A 10 7.61 -7.35 4.80
N ILE A 11 8.48 -6.73 3.99
CA ILE A 11 8.10 -5.70 3.02
C ILE A 11 8.18 -6.32 1.63
N ILE A 12 7.10 -6.22 0.88
CA ILE A 12 7.02 -6.69 -0.51
C ILE A 12 6.65 -5.55 -1.45
N ARG A 13 7.04 -5.66 -2.71
CA ARG A 13 6.60 -4.75 -3.77
C ARG A 13 5.25 -5.20 -4.30
N VAL A 14 4.32 -4.25 -4.37
CA VAL A 14 2.95 -4.50 -4.84
C VAL A 14 2.58 -3.45 -5.88
N GLN A 15 1.69 -3.81 -6.79
CA GLN A 15 1.11 -2.91 -7.77
C GLN A 15 -0.24 -2.39 -7.28
N LEU A 16 -0.43 -1.08 -7.19
CA LEU A 16 -1.72 -0.50 -6.85
C LEU A 16 -2.75 -0.71 -7.98
N ASN A 17 -3.96 -1.12 -7.60
CA ASN A 17 -5.06 -1.29 -8.54
C ASN A 17 -5.66 0.06 -9.02
N GLN A 18 -5.49 1.11 -8.23
CA GLN A 18 -6.04 2.44 -8.51
C GLN A 18 -5.00 3.51 -8.13
N PRO A 19 -4.97 4.65 -8.84
CA PRO A 19 -4.08 5.75 -8.50
C PRO A 19 -4.47 6.38 -7.16
N ILE A 20 -3.50 7.01 -6.50
CA ILE A 20 -3.73 7.79 -5.29
C ILE A 20 -3.76 9.27 -5.69
N GLU A 21 -4.92 9.89 -5.55
CA GLU A 21 -5.15 11.27 -5.99
C GLU A 21 -4.60 12.32 -5.00
N TYR A 22 -4.58 11.99 -3.71
CA TYR A 22 -4.18 12.90 -2.64
C TYR A 22 -3.17 12.23 -1.70
N LEU A 23 -2.07 12.93 -1.44
CA LEU A 23 -1.10 12.57 -0.41
C LEU A 23 -1.20 13.53 0.77
N ASP A 24 -1.22 12.97 1.98
CA ASP A 24 -1.12 13.75 3.21
C ASP A 24 0.30 14.35 3.34
N PRO A 25 0.45 15.53 3.98
CA PRO A 25 1.76 16.08 4.36
C PRO A 25 2.58 15.18 5.30
N ARG A 26 1.99 14.14 5.87
CA ARG A 26 2.66 13.12 6.69
C ARG A 26 2.73 11.82 5.90
N PRO A 27 3.78 11.00 6.08
CA PRO A 27 3.78 9.64 5.56
C PRO A 27 2.59 8.86 6.11
N GLU A 28 1.83 8.21 5.23
CA GLU A 28 0.61 7.48 5.58
C GLU A 28 0.77 5.97 5.31
N TYR A 29 0.08 5.16 6.11
CA TYR A 29 -0.07 3.72 5.86
C TYR A 29 -1.51 3.42 5.43
N ILE A 30 -1.70 3.08 4.16
CA ILE A 30 -3.01 2.74 3.62
C ILE A 30 -3.26 1.24 3.75
N ARG A 31 -4.48 0.90 4.16
CA ARG A 31 -4.93 -0.49 4.31
C ARG A 31 -5.29 -1.08 2.95
N VAL A 32 -4.71 -2.23 2.65
CA VAL A 32 -4.91 -2.93 1.38
C VAL A 32 -5.23 -4.41 1.56
N ILE A 33 -5.87 -4.99 0.55
CA ILE A 33 -5.97 -6.42 0.33
C ILE A 33 -4.99 -6.75 -0.78
N ILE A 34 -4.08 -7.68 -0.48
CA ILE A 34 -3.08 -8.17 -1.42
C ILE A 34 -3.67 -9.37 -2.14
N GLU A 35 -3.74 -9.29 -3.46
CA GLU A 35 -4.30 -10.32 -4.33
C GLU A 35 -3.20 -10.84 -5.26
N TRP A 36 -2.93 -12.15 -5.16
CA TRP A 36 -1.95 -12.83 -6.01
C TRP A 36 -2.65 -13.34 -7.27
N SER A 37 -2.11 -12.99 -8.44
CA SER A 37 -2.64 -13.40 -9.74
C SER A 37 -1.59 -14.24 -10.46
N THR A 38 -2.01 -15.30 -11.16
CA THR A 38 -1.12 -16.12 -11.99
C THR A 38 -0.64 -15.40 -13.26
N LYS A 39 -1.27 -14.27 -13.60
CA LYS A 39 -0.95 -13.49 -14.82
C LYS A 39 0.15 -12.45 -14.60
N SER A 40 0.47 -12.12 -13.36
CA SER A 40 1.43 -11.08 -13.00
C SER A 40 2.47 -11.65 -12.04
N SER A 41 3.74 -11.27 -12.23
CA SER A 41 4.81 -11.59 -11.27
C SER A 41 4.73 -10.75 -9.99
N ILE A 42 4.00 -9.62 -10.05
CA ILE A 42 3.84 -8.68 -8.94
C ILE A 42 2.40 -8.75 -8.43
N PRO A 43 2.19 -8.92 -7.11
CA PRO A 43 0.86 -8.95 -6.53
C PRO A 43 0.15 -7.59 -6.65
N ILE A 44 -1.17 -7.64 -6.76
CA ILE A 44 -2.01 -6.44 -6.87
C ILE A 44 -2.46 -6.05 -5.45
N ALA A 45 -2.30 -4.78 -5.10
CA ALA A 45 -2.81 -4.20 -3.88
C ALA A 45 -4.11 -3.42 -4.17
N ARG A 46 -5.21 -3.92 -3.62
CA ARG A 46 -6.52 -3.28 -3.68
C ARG A 46 -6.75 -2.49 -2.39
N ILE A 47 -7.01 -1.19 -2.53
CA ILE A 47 -7.25 -0.31 -1.39
C ILE A 47 -8.57 -0.67 -0.70
N VAL A 48 -8.54 -0.80 0.63
CA VAL A 48 -9.74 -1.04 1.42
C VAL A 48 -10.42 0.29 1.73
N SER A 49 -11.63 0.51 1.21
CA SER A 49 -12.36 1.80 1.35
C SER A 49 -11.61 2.98 0.69
N PRO A 50 -11.64 3.08 -0.65
CA PRO A 50 -10.99 4.13 -1.43
C PRO A 50 -11.27 5.55 -0.91
N ASP A 51 -12.51 5.83 -0.53
CA ASP A 51 -12.96 7.17 -0.20
C ASP A 51 -12.74 7.56 1.28
N ASN A 52 -12.31 6.63 2.14
CA ASN A 52 -12.26 6.88 3.57
C ASN A 52 -11.30 5.94 4.32
N GLN A 53 -10.08 6.43 4.55
CA GLN A 53 -9.05 5.82 5.39
C GLN A 53 -9.02 6.39 6.82
N CYS A 54 -10.11 6.96 7.33
CA CYS A 54 -10.12 7.48 8.70
C CYS A 54 -9.80 6.38 9.73
N SER A 55 -9.08 6.77 10.78
CA SER A 55 -8.68 5.86 11.86
C SER A 55 -9.87 5.36 12.69
N SER A 56 -10.92 6.18 12.82
CA SER A 56 -12.16 5.82 13.53
C SER A 56 -13.02 4.78 12.79
N ARG A 57 -12.78 4.57 11.49
CA ARG A 57 -13.53 3.60 10.69
C ARG A 57 -12.84 2.25 10.76
N LEU A 58 -13.11 1.46 11.79
CA LEU A 58 -12.48 0.13 11.94
C LEU A 58 -12.78 -0.83 10.78
N LEU A 59 -13.90 -0.61 10.07
CA LEU A 59 -14.27 -1.41 8.90
C LEU A 59 -13.22 -1.39 7.78
N SER A 60 -12.41 -0.33 7.64
CA SER A 60 -11.31 -0.33 6.65
C SER A 60 -10.12 -1.21 7.04
N ALA A 61 -10.06 -1.71 8.28
CA ALA A 61 -9.10 -2.75 8.68
C ALA A 61 -9.65 -4.18 8.45
N ARG A 62 -10.95 -4.34 8.18
CA ARG A 62 -11.56 -5.66 7.99
C ARG A 62 -10.97 -6.32 6.74
N ARG A 63 -10.37 -7.50 6.91
CA ARG A 63 -9.70 -8.29 5.85
C ARG A 63 -8.49 -7.60 5.23
N CYS A 64 -7.97 -6.54 5.85
CA CYS A 64 -6.73 -5.93 5.43
C CYS A 64 -5.58 -6.94 5.61
N THR A 65 -4.84 -7.21 4.54
CA THR A 65 -3.70 -8.16 4.55
C THR A 65 -2.36 -7.44 4.42
N GLY A 66 -2.36 -6.13 4.17
CA GLY A 66 -1.14 -5.36 4.08
C GLY A 66 -1.34 -3.87 4.31
N LEU A 67 -0.24 -3.18 4.59
CA LEU A 67 -0.19 -1.72 4.72
C LEU A 67 0.75 -1.18 3.65
N VAL A 68 0.21 -0.45 2.68
CA VAL A 68 1.01 0.27 1.69
C VAL A 68 1.59 1.51 2.35
N ARG A 69 2.90 1.69 2.22
CA ARG A 69 3.58 2.88 2.72
C ARG A 69 3.51 3.97 1.67
N LEU A 70 2.84 5.07 2.01
CA LEU A 70 2.87 6.27 1.21
C LEU A 70 3.91 7.26 1.73
N PRO A 71 4.67 7.88 0.83
CA PRO A 71 5.54 8.98 1.18
C PRO A 71 4.74 10.22 1.57
N SER A 72 5.39 11.17 2.25
CA SER A 72 4.82 12.50 2.49
C SER A 72 4.69 13.27 1.19
N LYS A 73 3.65 14.10 1.05
CA LYS A 73 3.51 15.06 -0.05
C LYS A 73 4.72 15.99 -0.23
N THR A 74 5.41 16.37 0.85
CA THR A 74 6.56 17.28 0.79
C THR A 74 7.82 16.62 0.23
N ASP A 75 7.91 15.31 0.36
CA ASP A 75 9.13 14.54 0.07
C ASP A 75 9.11 13.97 -1.35
N VAL A 76 7.99 14.12 -2.06
CA VAL A 76 7.77 13.50 -3.37
C VAL A 76 7.75 14.54 -4.47
N ASN A 77 8.52 14.26 -5.52
CA ASN A 77 8.36 14.95 -6.78
C ASN A 77 6.99 14.54 -7.39
N PRO A 78 6.07 15.47 -7.67
CA PRO A 78 4.71 15.16 -8.16
C PRO A 78 4.67 14.26 -9.40
N SER A 79 5.77 14.13 -10.14
CA SER A 79 5.94 13.22 -11.27
C SER A 79 6.00 11.73 -10.88
N PHE A 80 6.28 11.37 -9.63
CA PHE A 80 6.44 9.97 -9.20
C PHE A 80 5.13 9.17 -9.26
N PHE A 81 3.99 9.83 -9.06
CA PHE A 81 2.65 9.23 -9.15
C PHE A 81 2.03 9.37 -10.55
N ASN A 82 2.61 10.20 -11.43
CA ASN A 82 2.00 10.58 -12.71
C ASN A 82 2.51 9.78 -13.91
N THR A 83 3.56 8.97 -13.78
CA THR A 83 4.13 8.26 -14.94
C THR A 83 3.43 6.91 -15.15
N ASN A 84 2.25 6.95 -15.74
CA ASN A 84 1.73 5.83 -16.53
C ASN A 84 2.35 5.91 -17.92
N GLN A 85 3.45 5.21 -18.18
CA GLN A 85 3.91 4.98 -19.56
C GLN A 85 3.83 3.51 -20.02
N ASP A 86 3.50 2.56 -19.13
CA ASP A 86 3.51 1.12 -19.51
C ASP A 86 2.20 0.35 -19.20
N GLY A 87 1.11 1.00 -18.82
CA GLY A 87 -0.16 0.32 -18.49
C GLY A 87 -0.11 -0.58 -17.24
N LEU A 88 1.05 -0.65 -16.59
CA LEU A 88 1.28 -1.30 -15.30
C LEU A 88 1.08 -0.24 -14.21
N GLY A 89 0.17 -0.51 -13.28
CA GLY A 89 -0.13 0.37 -12.15
C GLY A 89 1.09 0.66 -11.28
N GLN A 90 0.99 1.68 -10.45
CA GLN A 90 2.10 2.15 -9.63
C GLN A 90 2.60 1.07 -8.66
N GLN A 91 3.91 0.83 -8.66
CA GLN A 91 4.53 -0.10 -7.71
C GLN A 91 4.98 0.62 -6.44
N VAL A 92 4.62 0.05 -5.30
CA VAL A 92 4.88 0.63 -3.97
C VAL A 92 5.29 -0.45 -2.98
N ASP A 93 5.96 -0.04 -1.91
CA ASP A 93 6.34 -0.95 -0.84
C ASP A 93 5.14 -1.18 0.10
N CYS A 94 4.90 -2.44 0.43
CA CYS A 94 3.80 -2.88 1.28
C CYS A 94 4.31 -3.77 2.41
N LEU A 95 3.95 -3.41 3.64
CA LEU A 95 4.13 -4.26 4.80
C LEU A 95 3.08 -5.36 4.77
N LEU A 96 3.52 -6.61 4.70
CA LEU A 96 2.64 -7.76 4.74
C LEU A 96 2.21 -8.04 6.19
N LEU A 97 0.91 -8.02 6.43
CA LEU A 97 0.32 -8.45 7.70
C LEU A 97 0.04 -9.95 7.62
N SER A 98 0.21 -10.69 8.72
CA SER A 98 0.00 -12.14 8.71
C SER A 98 -1.43 -12.48 8.27
N LEU A 99 -1.54 -13.44 7.36
CA LEU A 99 -2.80 -14.02 6.87
C LEU A 99 -3.53 -14.82 7.95
#